data_AF-A0A520E4A3-F1
#
_entry.id   AF-A0A520E4A3-F1
#
_cell.length_a   1.000
_cell.length_b   1.000
_cell.length_c   1.000
_cell.angle_alpha   90.00
_cell.angle_beta   90.00
_cell.angle_gamma   90.00
#
_symmetry.space_group_name_H-M   'P 1'
#
loop_
_entity.id
_entity.type
_entity.pdbx_description
1 polymer ?
#
loop_
_entity_poly.entity_id
_entity_poly.type
_entity_poly.pdbx_seq_one_letter_code
_entity_poly.pdbx_strand_id
1 'polypeptide(L)' 'MSPKTVADQLVQQLVDAGVSRIYGIVGDSLNPIVDAVRRTGGSEKGGIDWIHV' A
#
# COMPACT_ATOMS: atom_id res chain seq x y z
N MET A 1 3.34 6.01 17.65
CA MET A 1 2.48 5.54 16.54
C MET A 1 2.19 6.73 15.66
N SER A 2 2.61 6.72 14.39
CA SER A 2 2.14 7.72 13.43
C SER A 2 0.61 7.68 13.35
N PRO A 3 -0.09 8.81 13.19
CA PRO A 3 -1.54 8.81 13.03
C PRO A 3 -1.92 7.89 11.85
N LYS A 4 -2.92 7.01 12.03
CA LYS A 4 -3.46 6.23 10.91
C LYS A 4 -4.15 7.19 9.95
N THR A 5 -3.58 7.34 8.75
CA THR A 5 -4.19 8.10 7.66
C THR A 5 -5.27 7.27 6.97
N VAL A 6 -6.10 7.91 6.13
CA VAL A 6 -7.04 7.16 5.27
C VAL A 6 -6.28 6.22 4.32
N ALA A 7 -5.08 6.62 3.86
CA ALA A 7 -4.21 5.77 3.05
C ALA A 7 -3.78 4.49 3.80
N ASP A 8 -3.41 4.62 5.08
CA ASP A 8 -3.08 3.47 5.93
C ASP A 8 -4.25 2.52 6.09
N GLN A 9 -5.45 3.08 6.34
CA GLN A 9 -6.66 2.27 6.52
C GLN A 9 -7.04 1.54 5.23
N LEU A 10 -6.95 2.20 4.08
CA LEU A 10 -7.21 1.59 2.79
C LEU A 10 -6.24 0.45 2.51
N VAL A 11 -4.93 0.68 2.66
CA VAL A 11 -3.90 -0.33 2.41
C VAL A 11 -4.06 -1.52 3.36
N GLN A 12 -4.38 -1.28 4.63
CA GLN A 12 -4.63 -2.38 5.58
C GLN A 12 -5.84 -3.22 5.16
N GLN A 13 -6.93 -2.61 4.70
CA GLN A 13 -8.10 -3.36 4.21
C GLN A 13 -7.74 -4.23 2.99
N LEU A 14 -6.87 -3.74 2.10
CA LEU A 14 -6.39 -4.52 0.96
C LEU A 14 -5.54 -5.71 1.43
N VAL A 15 -4.65 -5.51 2.41
CA VAL A 15 -3.88 -6.58 3.04
C VAL A 15 -4.80 -7.63 3.66
N ASP A 16 -5.77 -7.20 4.46
CA ASP A 16 -6.71 -8.10 5.14
C ASP A 16 -7.59 -8.88 4.14
N ALA A 17 -7.84 -8.32 2.96
CA ALA A 17 -8.52 -8.97 1.84
C ALA A 17 -7.62 -9.94 1.05
N GLY A 18 -6.33 -10.06 1.39
CA GLY A 18 -5.37 -10.95 0.73
C GLY A 18 -4.77 -10.41 -0.57
N VAL A 19 -4.85 -9.09 -0.81
CA VAL A 19 -4.19 -8.46 -1.96
C VAL A 19 -2.69 -8.54 -1.75
N SER A 20 -1.97 -9.03 -2.76
CA SER A 20 -0.50 -9.15 -2.71
C SER A 20 0.22 -8.13 -3.60
N ARG A 21 -0.44 -7.61 -4.65
CA ARG A 21 0.19 -6.76 -5.68
C ARG A 21 -0.76 -5.65 -6.15
N ILE A 22 -0.23 -4.44 -6.32
CA ILE A 22 -0.90 -3.30 -6.94
C ILE A 22 -0.08 -2.86 -8.15
N TYR A 23 -0.72 -2.68 -9.30
CA TYR A 23 -0.11 -2.21 -10.54
C TYR A 23 -0.62 -0.80 -10.84
N GLY A 24 0.27 0.17 -11.03
CA GLY A 24 -0.17 1.53 -11.34
C GLY A 24 0.94 2.52 -11.64
N ILE A 25 0.58 3.57 -12.39
CA ILE A 25 1.42 4.74 -12.66
C ILE A 25 1.22 5.74 -11.51
N VAL A 26 2.31 6.14 -10.87
CA VAL A 26 2.27 7.06 -9.73
C VAL A 26 2.27 8.51 -10.22
N GLY A 27 1.37 9.32 -9.64
CA GLY A 27 1.43 10.78 -9.66
C GLY A 27 1.28 11.33 -8.24
N ASP A 28 1.49 12.63 -8.04
CA ASP A 28 1.61 13.25 -6.70
C ASP A 28 0.44 12.93 -5.75
N SER A 29 -0.79 12.87 -6.29
CA SER A 29 -1.99 12.56 -5.51
C SER A 29 -1.99 11.15 -4.89
N LEU A 30 -1.20 10.21 -5.42
CA LEU A 30 -1.11 8.83 -4.95
C LEU A 30 0.09 8.57 -4.03
N ASN A 31 0.97 9.56 -3.80
CA ASN A 31 2.13 9.39 -2.92
C ASN A 31 1.76 8.82 -1.54
N PRO A 32 0.70 9.30 -0.85
CA PRO A 32 0.33 8.74 0.45
C PRO A 32 -0.05 7.24 0.40
N ILE A 33 -0.66 6.79 -0.70
CA ILE A 33 -1.01 5.38 -0.91
C ILE A 33 0.24 4.56 -1.15
N VAL A 34 1.14 5.02 -2.03
CA VAL A 34 2.40 4.34 -2.32
C VAL A 34 3.25 4.20 -1.06
N ASP A 35 3.30 5.24 -0.24
CA ASP A 35 4.03 5.22 1.03
C ASP A 35 3.39 4.28 2.06
N ALA A 36 2.06 4.20 2.12
CA ALA A 36 1.36 3.22 2.94
C ALA A 36 1.63 1.78 2.48
N VAL A 37 1.58 1.52 1.16
CA VAL A 37 1.92 0.21 0.57
C VAL A 37 3.35 -0.18 0.91
N ARG A 38 4.33 0.72 0.73
CA ARG A 38 5.74 0.45 1.07
C ARG A 38 5.95 0.06 2.53
N ARG A 39 5.19 0.67 3.47
CA ARG A 39 5.27 0.34 4.89
C ARG A 39 4.73 -1.05 5.25
N THR A 40 3.96 -1.69 4.37
CA THR A 40 3.53 -3.08 4.57
C THR A 40 4.69 -4.08 4.44
N GLY A 41 5.81 -3.68 3.81
CA GLY A 41 7.02 -4.50 3.73
C GLY A 41 7.04 -5.54 2.61
N GLY A 42 6.05 -5.52 1.71
CA GLY A 42 5.99 -6.37 0.52
C GLY A 42 5.26 -7.70 0.73
N SER A 43 4.93 -8.38 -0.38
CA SER A 43 4.05 -9.56 -0.37
C SER A 43 4.63 -10.77 0.38
N GLU A 44 5.96 -10.92 0.38
CA GLU A 44 6.65 -11.97 1.13
C GLU A 44 6.44 -11.86 2.66
N LYS A 45 6.12 -10.66 3.16
CA LYS A 45 5.85 -10.39 4.58
C LYS A 45 4.36 -10.30 4.89
N GLY A 46 3.50 -10.71 3.96
CA GLY A 46 2.05 -10.55 4.06
C GLY A 46 1.57 -9.13 3.76
N GLY A 47 2.42 -8.29 3.16
CA GLY A 47 2.09 -6.95 2.68
C GLY A 47 1.74 -6.91 1.19
N ILE A 48 1.92 -5.75 0.57
CA ILE A 48 1.62 -5.50 -0.84
C ILE A 48 2.87 -5.02 -1.57
N ASP A 49 3.14 -5.59 -2.74
CA ASP A 49 4.14 -5.05 -3.66
C ASP A 49 3.50 -4.05 -4.63
N TRP A 50 4.09 -2.86 -4.71
CA TRP A 50 3.75 -1.89 -5.75
C TRP A 50 4.58 -2.16 -7.01
N ILE A 51 3.91 -2.36 -8.13
CA ILE A 51 4.53 -2.52 -9.44
C ILE A 51 4.22 -1.27 -10.28
N HIS A 52 5.26 -0.51 -10.61
CA HIS A 52 5.13 0.60 -11.55
C HIS A 52 4.99 0.02 -12.96
N VAL A 53 4.02 0.52 -13.73
CA VAL A 53 3.76 0.14 -15.13
C VAL A 53 3.85 1.33 -16.05
#